data_AF-A0A4Q3RES1-F1
#
_entry.id   AF-A0A4Q3RES1-F1
#
_cell.length_a   1.000
_cell.length_b   1.000
_cell.length_c   1.000
_cell.angle_alpha   90.00
_cell.angle_beta   90.00
_cell.angle_gamma   90.00
#
_symmetry.space_group_name_H-M   'P 1'
#
loop_
_entity.id
_entity.type
_entity.pdbx_description
1 polymer ?
#
loop_
_entity_poly.entity_id
_entity_poly.type
_entity_poly.pdbx_seq_one_letter_code
_entity_poly.pdbx_strand_id
1 'polypeptide(L)'
;MNFKKVNNITGWVVCAIASLVYILTTEKSGSFWDTGEFVAAAYKVQMPHPPGAPLFVILGRIFIVLFGGDGSFAAKAVNIMNALASGFTVLFLFWSITHFARKLTSGFLAEPDKGQLFTIMGAGIVGALAFTFSDSFWYSAVEGEVYAFSSFFTALAFWAMLKWERADVAAGNDAVLRARADRWIVFIFFSMGLSIGVHLLGLLTIPAIVMIYYFRRYNYTRWGAIWAFVIGCLITGFVQVVVIQLSVKLAGRFDIFFVNSFGLPFFSGFVFFFLLLGALCWWGLSYARRKNLSVLRLGLWSFIFMMLGYSSYVTPLERSNANTAIDMNNVDNPMNLVYYLGREQYGSQPIFMGPHFLAQGHAGDYKTLYSKGKNPATGQKEYISYQSPSPEVEYDSKDVQLFPRVWDGNDPNHANYYIQWLNLPVITARKNSYVQNVLDGAIQVVEVEGSQQTPYTYELPEGFAPRASRGQPVQAGQPLAVKIPTTADNIQWFFTYQMGFMYWR
;
A
#
# COMPACT_ATOMS: atom_id res chain seq x y z
N MET A 1 40.53 8.30 -14.87
CA MET A 1 39.69 7.11 -14.61
C MET A 1 38.30 7.41 -15.13
N ASN A 2 37.62 6.45 -15.76
CA ASN A 2 36.25 6.67 -16.27
C ASN A 2 35.25 6.51 -15.11
N PHE A 3 34.58 7.60 -14.67
CA PHE A 3 33.64 7.55 -13.56
C PHE A 3 32.57 6.49 -13.73
N LYS A 4 31.98 6.39 -14.93
CA LYS A 4 30.87 5.46 -15.21
C LYS A 4 31.30 4.01 -14.96
N LYS A 5 32.52 3.64 -15.38
CA LYS A 5 33.06 2.29 -15.15
C LYS A 5 33.24 2.02 -13.64
N VAL A 6 33.88 2.94 -12.93
CA VAL A 6 34.15 2.79 -11.48
C VAL A 6 32.83 2.73 -10.70
N ASN A 7 31.94 3.69 -10.90
CA ASN A 7 30.63 3.74 -10.25
C ASN A 7 29.79 2.47 -10.47
N ASN A 8 29.81 1.91 -11.69
CA ASN A 8 29.07 0.69 -11.97
C ASN A 8 29.69 -0.52 -11.25
N ILE A 9 31.02 -0.68 -11.31
CA ILE A 9 31.70 -1.80 -10.64
C ILE A 9 31.52 -1.72 -9.13
N THR A 10 31.74 -0.55 -8.53
CA THR A 10 31.56 -0.34 -7.09
C THR A 10 30.13 -0.63 -6.66
N GLY A 11 29.14 -0.17 -7.42
CA GLY A 11 27.74 -0.50 -7.12
C GLY A 11 27.47 -2.00 -7.11
N TRP A 12 27.96 -2.74 -8.12
CA TRP A 12 27.81 -4.20 -8.16
C TRP A 12 28.55 -4.92 -7.03
N VAL A 13 29.72 -4.42 -6.61
CA VAL A 13 30.43 -4.95 -5.44
C VAL A 13 29.61 -4.73 -4.17
N VAL A 14 29.06 -3.52 -3.96
CA VAL A 14 28.18 -3.23 -2.82
C VAL A 14 26.92 -4.11 -2.84
N CYS A 15 26.31 -4.30 -4.02
CA CYS A 15 25.19 -5.23 -4.21
C CYS A 15 25.56 -6.66 -3.80
N ALA A 16 26.72 -7.15 -4.24
CA ALA A 16 27.18 -8.50 -3.91
C ALA A 16 27.43 -8.67 -2.41
N ILE A 17 28.01 -7.66 -1.75
CA ILE A 17 28.19 -7.65 -0.29
C ILE A 17 26.84 -7.71 0.43
N ALA A 18 25.90 -6.83 0.07
CA ALA A 18 24.57 -6.80 0.68
C ALA A 18 23.81 -8.12 0.47
N SER A 19 23.76 -8.62 -0.77
CA SER A 19 23.15 -9.91 -1.08
C SER A 19 23.79 -11.05 -0.30
N LEU A 20 25.12 -11.08 -0.17
CA LEU A 20 25.81 -12.11 0.60
C LEU A 20 25.45 -12.04 2.09
N VAL A 21 25.46 -10.85 2.69
CA VAL A 21 25.07 -10.65 4.09
C VAL A 21 23.66 -11.16 4.33
N TYR A 22 22.72 -10.79 3.46
CA TYR A 22 21.33 -11.23 3.61
C TYR A 22 21.18 -12.72 3.38
N ILE A 23 21.81 -13.30 2.35
CA ILE A 23 21.77 -14.76 2.11
C ILE A 23 22.35 -15.54 3.29
N LEU A 24 23.43 -15.06 3.91
CA LEU A 24 24.04 -15.72 5.07
C LEU A 24 23.17 -15.61 6.33
N THR A 25 22.25 -14.64 6.37
CA THR A 25 21.37 -14.36 7.51
C THR A 25 19.88 -14.57 7.21
N THR A 26 19.54 -15.15 6.05
CA THR A 26 18.16 -15.50 5.72
C THR A 26 17.60 -16.48 6.74
N GLU A 27 16.31 -16.32 7.05
CA GLU A 27 15.60 -17.26 7.89
C GLU A 27 15.72 -18.68 7.32
N LYS A 28 16.00 -19.64 8.20
CA LYS A 28 16.23 -21.04 7.81
C LYS A 28 14.96 -21.70 7.25
N SER A 29 13.80 -21.25 7.74
CA SER A 29 12.45 -21.73 7.42
C SER A 29 11.50 -20.54 7.19
N GLY A 30 10.20 -20.73 7.40
CA GLY A 30 9.26 -19.60 7.50
C GLY A 30 9.54 -18.76 8.75
N SER A 31 9.38 -17.43 8.61
CA SER A 31 9.37 -16.48 9.71
C SER A 31 7.97 -16.39 10.32
N PHE A 32 7.77 -15.51 11.29
CA PHE A 32 6.46 -15.21 11.85
C PHE A 32 5.57 -14.48 10.81
N TRP A 33 4.27 -14.38 11.09
CA TRP A 33 3.31 -13.59 10.32
C TRP A 33 3.04 -14.12 8.88
N ASP A 34 3.11 -13.25 7.87
CA ASP A 34 2.62 -13.51 6.51
C ASP A 34 3.57 -14.38 5.67
N THR A 35 4.82 -14.53 6.11
CA THR A 35 5.87 -15.23 5.34
C THR A 35 5.50 -16.69 5.06
N GLY A 36 4.91 -17.38 6.03
CA GLY A 36 4.43 -18.75 5.87
C GLY A 36 3.35 -18.87 4.80
N GLU A 37 2.42 -17.91 4.75
CA GLU A 37 1.38 -17.85 3.74
C GLU A 37 1.96 -17.57 2.36
N PHE A 38 2.82 -16.55 2.23
CA PHE A 38 3.42 -16.19 0.94
C PHE A 38 4.28 -17.32 0.35
N VAL A 39 5.07 -18.02 1.18
CA VAL A 39 5.85 -19.18 0.75
C VAL A 39 4.93 -20.32 0.28
N ALA A 40 3.87 -20.62 1.03
CA ALA A 40 2.90 -21.66 0.65
C ALA A 40 2.11 -21.29 -0.61
N ALA A 41 1.78 -20.01 -0.78
CA ALA A 41 1.14 -19.48 -1.98
C ALA A 41 2.09 -19.57 -3.19
N ALA A 42 3.34 -19.13 -3.04
CA ALA A 42 4.37 -19.26 -4.07
C ALA A 42 4.59 -20.72 -4.47
N TYR A 43 4.57 -21.66 -3.51
CA TYR A 43 4.80 -23.08 -3.78
C TYR A 43 3.81 -23.67 -4.78
N LYS A 44 2.54 -23.25 -4.83
CA LYS A 44 1.57 -23.75 -5.84
C LYS A 44 0.95 -22.65 -6.70
N VAL A 45 1.53 -21.45 -6.70
CA VAL A 45 0.98 -20.26 -7.36
C VAL A 45 -0.48 -20.04 -6.95
N GLN A 46 -0.69 -19.70 -5.69
CA GLN A 46 -2.01 -19.57 -5.06
C GLN A 46 -2.28 -18.12 -4.63
N MET A 47 -3.45 -17.84 -4.04
CA MET A 47 -3.86 -16.48 -3.70
C MET A 47 -3.75 -16.21 -2.20
N PRO A 48 -2.72 -15.46 -1.75
CA PRO A 48 -2.57 -15.06 -0.35
C PRO A 48 -3.58 -13.97 0.01
N HIS A 49 -3.49 -13.42 1.22
CA HIS A 49 -4.39 -12.35 1.67
C HIS A 49 -4.39 -11.10 0.76
N PRO A 50 -5.54 -10.39 0.66
CA PRO A 50 -5.68 -9.11 -0.05
C PRO A 50 -4.66 -8.04 0.30
N PRO A 51 -4.15 -7.26 -0.68
CA PRO A 51 -4.56 -7.21 -2.09
C PRO A 51 -3.81 -8.24 -2.94
N GLY A 52 -3.23 -9.26 -2.31
CA GLY A 52 -2.37 -10.25 -2.91
C GLY A 52 -0.99 -9.72 -3.25
N ALA A 53 -0.23 -10.57 -3.93
CA ALA A 53 1.06 -10.21 -4.50
C ALA A 53 1.39 -11.15 -5.68
N PRO A 54 0.59 -11.12 -6.78
CA PRO A 54 0.71 -12.11 -7.84
C PRO A 54 2.09 -12.17 -8.49
N LEU A 55 2.73 -11.02 -8.71
CA LEU A 55 4.10 -11.00 -9.24
C LEU A 55 5.09 -11.61 -8.24
N PHE A 56 4.95 -11.32 -6.95
CA PHE A 56 5.78 -11.92 -5.91
C PHE A 56 5.61 -13.45 -5.88
N VAL A 57 4.38 -13.94 -5.92
CA VAL A 57 4.04 -15.38 -5.92
C VAL A 57 4.63 -16.08 -7.16
N ILE A 58 4.53 -15.47 -8.34
CA ILE A 58 5.11 -16.02 -9.58
C ILE A 58 6.63 -16.08 -9.49
N LEU A 59 7.29 -15.00 -9.04
CA LEU A 59 8.74 -14.97 -8.86
C LEU A 59 9.19 -15.99 -7.81
N GLY A 60 8.47 -16.09 -6.69
CA GLY A 60 8.71 -17.08 -5.65
C GLY A 60 8.65 -18.50 -6.21
N ARG A 61 7.64 -18.82 -7.03
CA ARG A 61 7.54 -20.12 -7.70
C ARG A 61 8.76 -20.40 -8.59
N ILE A 62 9.24 -19.41 -9.34
CA ILE A 62 10.44 -19.56 -10.18
C ILE A 62 11.64 -19.94 -9.31
N PHE A 63 11.87 -19.25 -8.20
CA PHE A 63 12.96 -19.55 -7.28
C PHE A 63 12.83 -20.93 -6.65
N ILE A 64 11.63 -21.32 -6.23
CA ILE A 64 11.35 -22.67 -5.70
C ILE A 64 11.72 -23.74 -6.73
N VAL A 65 11.37 -23.55 -8.00
CA VAL A 65 11.73 -24.49 -9.07
C VAL A 65 13.25 -24.54 -9.29
N LEU A 66 13.94 -23.40 -9.24
CA LEU A 66 15.42 -23.35 -9.33
C LEU A 66 16.12 -24.09 -8.17
N PHE A 67 15.46 -24.21 -7.03
CA PHE A 67 15.92 -24.96 -5.85
C PHE A 67 15.43 -26.42 -5.84
N GLY A 68 15.00 -26.94 -6.99
CA GLY A 68 14.60 -28.35 -7.18
C GLY A 68 13.10 -28.62 -7.04
N GLY A 69 12.29 -27.60 -6.70
CA GLY A 69 10.83 -27.71 -6.67
C GLY A 69 10.25 -28.46 -5.46
N ASP A 70 11.08 -28.89 -4.51
CA ASP A 70 10.65 -29.55 -3.27
C ASP A 70 10.19 -28.53 -2.22
N GLY A 71 9.13 -28.87 -1.50
CA GLY A 71 8.57 -28.08 -0.41
C GLY A 71 9.57 -27.88 0.74
N SER A 72 10.50 -28.80 0.95
CA SER A 72 11.53 -28.69 1.99
C SER A 72 12.47 -27.49 1.79
N PHE A 73 12.64 -27.03 0.55
CA PHE A 73 13.47 -25.88 0.20
C PHE A 73 12.67 -24.62 -0.14
N ALA A 74 11.33 -24.68 -0.10
CA ALA A 74 10.49 -23.60 -0.60
C ALA A 74 10.72 -22.28 0.15
N ALA A 75 10.73 -22.32 1.50
CA ALA A 75 10.99 -21.14 2.32
C ALA A 75 12.37 -20.55 2.04
N LYS A 76 13.41 -21.38 2.03
CA LYS A 76 14.78 -20.95 1.72
C LYS A 76 14.89 -20.31 0.33
N ALA A 77 14.23 -20.86 -0.69
CA ALA A 77 14.26 -20.33 -2.04
C ALA A 77 13.65 -18.92 -2.11
N VAL A 78 12.51 -18.71 -1.45
CA VAL A 78 11.82 -17.41 -1.39
C VAL A 78 12.59 -16.41 -0.52
N ASN A 79 13.17 -16.84 0.60
CA ASN A 79 14.00 -15.97 1.44
C ASN A 79 15.25 -15.51 0.67
N ILE A 80 15.90 -16.40 -0.10
CA ILE A 80 17.03 -16.03 -0.97
C ILE A 80 16.61 -15.09 -2.09
N MET A 81 15.43 -15.29 -2.67
CA MET A 81 14.86 -14.35 -3.65
C MET A 81 14.77 -12.94 -3.06
N ASN A 82 14.29 -12.82 -1.82
CA ASN A 82 14.18 -11.55 -1.11
C ASN A 82 15.52 -10.94 -0.73
N ALA A 83 16.48 -11.77 -0.28
CA ALA A 83 17.84 -11.33 -0.02
C ALA A 83 18.49 -10.72 -1.26
N LEU A 84 18.29 -11.33 -2.43
CA LEU A 84 18.77 -10.81 -3.71
C LEU A 84 18.05 -9.51 -4.11
N ALA A 85 16.72 -9.47 -4.02
CA ALA A 85 15.94 -8.27 -4.32
C ALA A 85 16.38 -7.08 -3.44
N SER A 86 16.67 -7.35 -2.16
CA SER A 86 17.18 -6.38 -1.20
C SER A 86 18.61 -5.92 -1.53
N GLY A 87 19.48 -6.83 -1.99
CA GLY A 87 20.79 -6.44 -2.52
C GLY A 87 20.68 -5.50 -3.74
N PHE A 88 19.71 -5.74 -4.63
CA PHE A 88 19.41 -4.81 -5.73
C PHE A 88 18.83 -3.47 -5.24
N THR A 89 18.03 -3.45 -4.17
CA THR A 89 17.61 -2.19 -3.53
C THR A 89 18.84 -1.37 -3.11
N VAL A 90 19.81 -2.02 -2.45
CA VAL A 90 21.07 -1.38 -2.02
C VAL A 90 21.89 -0.89 -3.23
N LEU A 91 21.91 -1.62 -4.34
CA LEU A 91 22.54 -1.19 -5.60
C LEU A 91 21.94 0.13 -6.12
N PHE A 92 20.61 0.22 -6.20
CA PHE A 92 19.94 1.42 -6.69
C PHE A 92 20.03 2.59 -5.71
N LEU A 93 20.04 2.31 -4.41
CA LEU A 93 20.33 3.30 -3.39
C LEU A 93 21.76 3.85 -3.57
N PHE A 94 22.76 2.98 -3.71
CA PHE A 94 24.14 3.36 -3.99
C PHE A 94 24.21 4.29 -5.21
N TRP A 95 23.61 3.91 -6.34
CA TRP A 95 23.64 4.76 -7.54
C TRP A 95 22.84 6.06 -7.41
N SER A 96 21.83 6.10 -6.54
CA SER A 96 21.10 7.33 -6.24
C SER A 96 21.95 8.29 -5.41
N ILE A 97 22.64 7.77 -4.39
CA ILE A 97 23.58 8.56 -3.56
C ILE A 97 24.74 9.08 -4.42
N THR A 98 25.36 8.22 -5.25
CA THR A 98 26.48 8.67 -6.10
C THR A 98 26.03 9.65 -7.18
N HIS A 99 24.78 9.57 -7.65
CA HIS A 99 24.21 10.58 -8.54
C HIS A 99 24.13 11.95 -7.88
N PHE A 100 23.59 12.04 -6.65
CA PHE A 100 23.53 13.31 -5.91
C PHE A 100 24.92 13.82 -5.51
N ALA A 101 25.79 12.96 -4.99
CA ALA A 101 27.15 13.35 -4.63
C ALA A 101 27.93 13.87 -5.86
N ARG A 102 27.75 13.25 -7.03
CA ARG A 102 28.32 13.76 -8.29
C ARG A 102 27.72 15.12 -8.67
N LYS A 103 26.39 15.27 -8.59
CA LYS A 103 25.70 16.53 -8.90
C LYS A 103 26.24 17.71 -8.05
N LEU A 104 26.56 17.46 -6.78
CA LEU A 104 27.07 18.47 -5.85
C LEU A 104 28.56 18.81 -6.03
N THR A 105 29.36 17.89 -6.60
CA THR A 105 30.82 18.04 -6.69
C THR A 105 31.30 18.49 -8.07
N SER A 106 30.91 17.76 -9.12
CA SER A 106 31.41 17.93 -10.50
C SER A 106 30.28 18.17 -11.51
N GLY A 107 29.02 18.14 -11.06
CA GLY A 107 27.86 18.27 -11.92
C GLY A 107 27.61 17.05 -12.83
N PHE A 108 26.80 17.23 -13.86
CA PHE A 108 26.33 16.10 -14.68
C PHE A 108 27.29 15.69 -15.81
N LEU A 109 27.97 16.65 -16.43
CA LEU A 109 28.67 16.45 -17.70
C LEU A 109 30.19 16.31 -17.54
N ALA A 110 30.81 17.03 -16.60
CA ALA A 110 32.25 16.94 -16.39
C ALA A 110 32.66 15.57 -15.81
N GLU A 111 33.87 15.11 -16.13
CA GLU A 111 34.47 13.97 -15.44
C GLU A 111 35.05 14.45 -14.10
N PRO A 112 34.71 13.78 -12.98
CA PRO A 112 35.27 14.13 -11.68
C PRO A 112 36.79 13.89 -11.65
N ASP A 113 37.51 14.74 -10.92
CA ASP A 113 38.91 14.45 -10.59
C ASP A 113 39.04 13.26 -9.62
N LYS A 114 40.28 12.88 -9.29
CA LYS A 114 40.53 11.72 -8.41
C LYS A 114 39.96 11.89 -7.00
N GLY A 115 40.07 13.09 -6.43
CA GLY A 115 39.56 13.39 -5.09
C GLY A 115 38.04 13.37 -5.06
N GLN A 116 37.40 14.04 -6.02
CA GLN A 116 35.96 14.03 -6.19
C GLN A 116 35.42 12.61 -6.43
N LEU A 117 36.07 11.83 -7.29
CA LEU A 117 35.70 10.44 -7.53
C LEU A 117 35.73 9.62 -6.23
N PHE A 118 36.78 9.77 -5.43
CA PHE A 118 36.90 9.10 -4.14
C PHE A 118 35.77 9.51 -3.19
N THR A 119 35.49 10.81 -3.07
CA THR A 119 34.39 11.34 -2.24
C THR A 119 33.03 10.80 -2.69
N ILE A 120 32.75 10.78 -4.00
CA ILE A 120 31.47 10.28 -4.53
C ILE A 120 31.32 8.79 -4.24
N MET A 121 32.37 7.98 -4.47
CA MET A 121 32.32 6.54 -4.19
C MET A 121 32.19 6.27 -2.69
N GLY A 122 32.94 6.99 -1.85
CA GLY A 122 32.87 6.89 -0.40
C GLY A 122 31.47 7.20 0.13
N ALA A 123 30.85 8.29 -0.32
CA ALA A 123 29.48 8.64 0.05
C ALA A 123 28.48 7.53 -0.34
N GLY A 124 28.59 6.99 -1.55
CA GLY A 124 27.77 5.88 -2.02
C GLY A 124 27.93 4.62 -1.18
N ILE A 125 29.18 4.19 -0.93
CA ILE A 125 29.48 2.96 -0.16
C ILE A 125 28.95 3.10 1.27
N VAL A 126 29.30 4.19 1.96
CA VAL A 126 28.91 4.39 3.36
C VAL A 126 27.39 4.48 3.50
N GLY A 127 26.71 5.28 2.66
CA GLY A 127 25.26 5.43 2.77
C GLY A 127 24.49 4.17 2.38
N ALA A 128 24.93 3.44 1.33
CA ALA A 128 24.26 2.22 0.92
C ALA A 128 24.46 1.08 1.93
N LEU A 129 25.68 0.90 2.46
CA LEU A 129 25.94 -0.11 3.48
C LEU A 129 25.31 0.26 4.82
N ALA A 130 25.26 1.54 5.22
CA ALA A 130 24.52 1.93 6.42
C ALA A 130 23.04 1.50 6.35
N PHE A 131 22.42 1.63 5.18
CA PHE A 131 21.07 1.10 4.96
C PHE A 131 21.04 -0.44 4.98
N THR A 132 22.07 -1.11 4.44
CA THR A 132 22.18 -2.57 4.49
C THR A 132 22.06 -3.11 5.92
N PHE A 133 22.74 -2.46 6.88
CA PHE A 133 22.78 -2.86 8.28
C PHE A 133 21.71 -2.18 9.15
N SER A 134 20.65 -1.62 8.56
CA SER A 134 19.53 -1.04 9.34
C SER A 134 18.48 -2.10 9.70
N ASP A 135 18.04 -2.12 10.96
CA ASP A 135 17.21 -3.19 11.52
C ASP A 135 15.94 -3.43 10.70
N SER A 136 15.13 -2.38 10.48
CA SER A 136 13.84 -2.52 9.77
C SER A 136 14.00 -3.04 8.35
N PHE A 137 15.04 -2.61 7.63
CA PHE A 137 15.28 -3.10 6.27
C PHE A 137 15.85 -4.53 6.28
N TRP A 138 16.72 -4.84 7.26
CA TRP A 138 17.30 -6.17 7.39
C TRP A 138 16.22 -7.23 7.61
N TYR A 139 15.30 -7.02 8.56
CA TYR A 139 14.21 -7.96 8.83
C TYR A 139 13.44 -8.31 7.54
N SER A 140 13.01 -7.29 6.79
CA SER A 140 12.33 -7.50 5.51
C SER A 140 13.21 -8.15 4.42
N ALA A 141 14.53 -8.04 4.51
CA ALA A 141 15.46 -8.60 3.52
C ALA A 141 15.70 -10.10 3.69
N VAL A 142 15.53 -10.64 4.91
CA VAL A 142 15.89 -12.02 5.25
C VAL A 142 14.72 -13.00 5.27
N GLU A 143 13.49 -12.50 5.18
CA GLU A 143 12.26 -13.29 5.21
C GLU A 143 11.43 -13.14 3.93
N GLY A 144 10.66 -14.18 3.60
CA GLY A 144 9.88 -14.30 2.36
C GLY A 144 8.60 -13.45 2.33
N GLU A 145 8.74 -12.13 2.41
CA GLU A 145 7.64 -11.16 2.42
C GLU A 145 7.73 -10.10 1.30
N VAL A 146 6.64 -9.39 1.01
CA VAL A 146 6.56 -8.49 -0.16
C VAL A 146 7.44 -7.23 -0.05
N TYR A 147 7.88 -6.86 1.15
CA TYR A 147 8.58 -5.60 1.41
C TYR A 147 9.97 -5.51 0.76
N ALA A 148 10.67 -6.63 0.56
CA ALA A 148 11.94 -6.66 -0.18
C ALA A 148 11.77 -6.17 -1.62
N PHE A 149 10.79 -6.71 -2.34
CA PHE A 149 10.50 -6.28 -3.72
C PHE A 149 9.84 -4.91 -3.78
N SER A 150 9.03 -4.55 -2.79
CA SER A 150 8.48 -3.19 -2.65
C SER A 150 9.61 -2.15 -2.59
N SER A 151 10.62 -2.41 -1.76
CA SER A 151 11.80 -1.56 -1.62
C SER A 151 12.63 -1.52 -2.90
N PHE A 152 12.80 -2.67 -3.57
CA PHE A 152 13.49 -2.76 -4.85
C PHE A 152 12.83 -1.90 -5.93
N PHE A 153 11.52 -2.01 -6.13
CA PHE A 153 10.81 -1.20 -7.12
C PHE A 153 10.82 0.29 -6.78
N THR A 154 10.74 0.63 -5.48
CA THR A 154 10.87 2.00 -4.99
C THR A 154 12.23 2.60 -5.35
N ALA A 155 13.32 1.89 -5.02
CA ALA A 155 14.68 2.33 -5.32
C ALA A 155 14.96 2.37 -6.83
N LEU A 156 14.46 1.39 -7.59
CA LEU A 156 14.55 1.33 -9.04
C LEU A 156 13.85 2.52 -9.70
N ALA A 157 12.62 2.83 -9.29
CA ALA A 157 11.83 3.93 -9.85
C ALA A 157 12.49 5.28 -9.57
N PHE A 158 12.95 5.50 -8.33
CA PHE A 158 13.65 6.72 -7.96
C PHE A 158 14.97 6.86 -8.73
N TRP A 159 15.80 5.81 -8.78
CA TRP A 159 17.02 5.79 -9.58
C TRP A 159 16.76 6.03 -11.07
N ALA A 160 15.72 5.43 -11.65
CA ALA A 160 15.35 5.63 -13.04
C ALA A 160 14.99 7.09 -13.33
N MET A 161 14.43 7.82 -12.36
CA MET A 161 14.16 9.24 -12.52
C MET A 161 15.45 10.08 -12.48
N LEU A 162 16.44 9.67 -11.72
CA LEU A 162 17.78 10.28 -11.77
C LEU A 162 18.48 10.01 -13.11
N LYS A 163 18.25 8.82 -13.70
CA LYS A 163 18.67 8.51 -15.07
C LYS A 163 17.98 9.37 -16.11
N TRP A 164 16.68 9.63 -15.94
CA TRP A 164 15.92 10.59 -16.74
C TRP A 164 16.54 11.99 -16.63
N GLU A 165 16.78 12.49 -15.41
CA GLU A 165 17.31 13.83 -15.16
C GLU A 165 18.64 14.03 -15.89
N ARG A 166 19.57 13.07 -15.75
CA ARG A 166 20.87 13.13 -16.44
C ARG A 166 20.72 13.10 -17.96
N ALA A 167 19.79 12.31 -18.49
CA ALA A 167 19.55 12.22 -19.93
C ALA A 167 18.94 13.52 -20.47
N ASP A 168 18.02 14.15 -19.74
CA ASP A 168 17.40 15.42 -20.09
C ASP A 168 18.38 16.61 -19.95
N VAL A 169 19.33 16.56 -19.01
CA VAL A 169 20.46 17.50 -18.96
C VAL A 169 21.34 17.37 -20.20
N ALA A 170 21.73 16.14 -20.57
CA ALA A 170 22.55 15.89 -21.75
C ALA A 170 21.85 16.26 -23.07
N ALA A 171 20.52 16.19 -23.11
CA ALA A 171 19.72 16.57 -24.28
C ALA A 171 19.69 18.09 -24.54
N GLY A 172 19.93 18.92 -23.52
CA GLY A 172 19.84 20.38 -23.66
C GLY A 172 18.48 20.83 -24.19
N ASN A 173 18.48 21.57 -25.30
CA ASN A 173 17.26 22.06 -25.97
C ASN A 173 16.79 21.17 -27.14
N ASP A 174 17.47 20.06 -27.42
CA ASP A 174 17.10 19.15 -28.50
C ASP A 174 15.81 18.40 -28.14
N ALA A 175 14.73 18.70 -28.87
CA ALA A 175 13.42 18.12 -28.63
C ALA A 175 13.39 16.59 -28.83
N VAL A 176 14.17 16.06 -29.76
CA VAL A 176 14.23 14.62 -30.06
C VAL A 176 14.96 13.89 -28.94
N LEU A 177 16.08 14.44 -28.47
CA LEU A 177 16.85 13.85 -27.37
C LEU A 177 16.08 13.94 -26.04
N ARG A 178 15.35 15.03 -25.79
CA ARG A 178 14.47 15.14 -24.61
C ARG A 178 13.33 14.13 -24.65
N ALA A 179 12.70 13.93 -25.81
CA ALA A 179 11.71 12.87 -25.97
C ALA A 179 12.31 11.46 -25.75
N ARG A 180 13.59 11.25 -26.12
CA ARG A 180 14.31 10.01 -25.84
C ARG A 180 14.64 9.84 -24.36
N ALA A 181 14.84 10.93 -23.61
CA ALA A 181 15.01 10.87 -22.16
C ALA A 181 13.71 10.38 -21.49
N ASP A 182 12.55 10.83 -21.97
CA ASP A 182 11.22 10.50 -21.42
C ASP A 182 10.87 8.99 -21.44
N ARG A 183 11.63 8.15 -22.18
CA ARG A 183 11.52 6.68 -22.07
C ARG A 183 11.73 6.15 -20.66
N TRP A 184 12.53 6.85 -19.85
CA TRP A 184 12.74 6.51 -18.45
C TRP A 184 11.46 6.72 -17.62
N ILE A 185 10.65 7.72 -17.95
CA ILE A 185 9.34 7.92 -17.31
C ILE A 185 8.41 6.76 -17.69
N VAL A 186 8.38 6.34 -18.96
CA VAL A 186 7.60 5.16 -19.36
C VAL A 186 8.07 3.89 -18.63
N PHE A 187 9.39 3.71 -18.48
CA PHE A 187 9.98 2.61 -17.71
C PHE A 187 9.59 2.67 -16.22
N ILE A 188 9.59 3.85 -15.60
CA ILE A 188 9.12 4.04 -14.22
C ILE A 188 7.68 3.57 -14.08
N PHE A 189 6.78 3.98 -14.97
CA PHE A 189 5.38 3.57 -14.91
C PHE A 189 5.19 2.06 -15.19
N PHE A 190 6.00 1.45 -16.07
CA PHE A 190 6.07 -0.01 -16.20
C PHE A 190 6.47 -0.69 -14.89
N SER A 191 7.55 -0.23 -14.26
CA SER A 191 8.04 -0.73 -12.98
C SER A 191 7.01 -0.54 -11.86
N MET A 192 6.27 0.57 -11.85
CA MET A 192 5.15 0.78 -10.93
C MET A 192 4.01 -0.20 -11.19
N GLY A 193 3.68 -0.47 -12.46
CA GLY A 193 2.74 -1.52 -12.84
C GLY A 193 3.11 -2.88 -12.24
N LEU A 194 4.38 -3.28 -12.39
CA LEU A 194 4.91 -4.50 -11.78
C LEU A 194 4.87 -4.45 -10.26
N SER A 195 5.25 -3.31 -9.67
CA SER A 195 5.21 -3.09 -8.21
C SER A 195 3.81 -3.29 -7.67
N ILE A 196 2.74 -2.89 -8.37
CA ILE A 196 1.36 -3.12 -7.90
C ILE A 196 1.10 -4.62 -7.71
N GLY A 197 1.66 -5.48 -8.56
CA GLY A 197 1.62 -6.95 -8.42
C GLY A 197 2.44 -7.51 -7.26
N VAL A 198 3.12 -6.66 -6.48
CA VAL A 198 3.87 -7.02 -5.27
C VAL A 198 3.30 -6.28 -4.07
N HIS A 199 3.34 -4.95 -4.12
CA HIS A 199 2.91 -4.04 -3.06
C HIS A 199 2.71 -2.61 -3.60
N LEU A 200 1.71 -1.88 -3.08
CA LEU A 200 1.30 -0.56 -3.59
C LEU A 200 2.26 0.60 -3.21
N LEU A 201 3.19 0.38 -2.28
CA LEU A 201 4.05 1.43 -1.72
C LEU A 201 4.95 2.11 -2.75
N GLY A 202 5.31 1.42 -3.84
CA GLY A 202 6.09 2.01 -4.94
C GLY A 202 5.43 3.26 -5.56
N LEU A 203 4.09 3.38 -5.48
CA LEU A 203 3.33 4.55 -5.97
C LEU A 203 3.63 5.84 -5.19
N LEU A 204 4.11 5.73 -3.96
CA LEU A 204 4.47 6.88 -3.13
C LEU A 204 5.75 7.59 -3.62
N THR A 205 6.46 7.03 -4.60
CA THR A 205 7.59 7.69 -5.25
C THR A 205 7.16 8.75 -6.27
N ILE A 206 5.91 8.71 -6.75
CA ILE A 206 5.41 9.62 -7.80
C ILE A 206 5.58 11.10 -7.42
N PRO A 207 5.23 11.57 -6.20
CA PRO A 207 5.42 12.98 -5.84
C PRO A 207 6.88 13.42 -5.94
N ALA A 208 7.82 12.60 -5.47
CA ALA A 208 9.25 12.88 -5.57
C ALA A 208 9.71 12.94 -7.04
N ILE A 209 9.21 12.03 -7.89
CA ILE A 209 9.50 11.98 -9.32
C ILE A 209 8.98 13.24 -10.03
N VAL A 210 7.74 13.66 -9.75
CA VAL A 210 7.17 14.90 -10.30
C VAL A 210 7.97 16.12 -9.85
N MET A 211 8.46 16.14 -8.61
CA MET A 211 9.32 17.21 -8.12
C MET A 211 10.65 17.27 -8.87
N ILE A 212 11.31 16.13 -9.12
CA ILE A 212 12.53 16.09 -9.94
C ILE A 212 12.23 16.59 -11.36
N TYR A 213 11.10 16.19 -11.95
CA TYR A 213 10.67 16.67 -13.26
C TYR A 213 10.48 18.19 -13.28
N TYR A 214 9.79 18.73 -12.26
CA TYR A 214 9.55 20.15 -12.11
C TYR A 214 10.86 20.94 -12.00
N PHE A 215 11.73 20.58 -11.05
CA PHE A 215 13.01 21.26 -10.85
C PHE A 215 13.93 21.18 -12.06
N ARG A 216 13.76 20.17 -12.91
CA ARG A 216 14.56 20.02 -14.12
C ARG A 216 14.05 20.86 -15.29
N ARG A 217 12.74 20.88 -15.53
CA ARG A 217 12.13 21.47 -16.74
C ARG A 217 11.51 22.85 -16.54
N TYR A 218 11.36 23.30 -15.30
CA TYR A 218 10.75 24.58 -14.95
C TYR A 218 11.66 25.37 -14.01
N ASN A 219 11.51 26.69 -14.05
CA ASN A 219 12.20 27.57 -13.12
C ASN A 219 11.59 27.46 -11.73
N TYR A 220 12.44 27.40 -10.72
CA TYR A 220 11.98 27.30 -9.34
C TYR A 220 11.18 28.54 -8.92
N THR A 221 9.98 28.28 -8.42
CA THR A 221 9.20 29.18 -7.56
C THR A 221 8.63 28.39 -6.40
N ARG A 222 8.44 29.03 -5.23
CA ARG A 222 7.84 28.38 -4.04
C ARG A 222 6.47 27.79 -4.37
N TRP A 223 5.63 28.57 -5.04
CA TRP A 223 4.28 28.14 -5.46
C TRP A 223 4.31 27.04 -6.51
N GLY A 224 5.20 27.11 -7.50
CA GLY A 224 5.33 26.03 -8.48
C GLY A 224 5.83 24.73 -7.86
N ALA A 225 6.69 24.78 -6.84
CA ALA A 225 7.10 23.59 -6.09
C ALA A 225 5.94 22.98 -5.29
N ILE A 226 5.13 23.82 -4.62
CA ILE A 226 3.92 23.37 -3.91
C ILE A 226 2.94 22.73 -4.90
N TRP A 227 2.67 23.38 -6.03
CA TRP A 227 1.77 22.82 -7.05
C TRP A 227 2.31 21.55 -7.69
N ALA A 228 3.63 21.44 -7.94
CA ALA A 228 4.23 20.21 -8.43
C ALA A 228 4.07 19.05 -7.43
N PHE A 229 4.24 19.31 -6.13
CA PHE A 229 3.99 18.32 -5.09
C PHE A 229 2.52 17.89 -5.06
N VAL A 230 1.58 18.85 -5.07
CA VAL A 230 0.14 18.58 -5.10
C VAL A 230 -0.26 17.77 -6.34
N ILE A 231 0.25 18.15 -7.53
CA ILE A 231 0.04 17.40 -8.78
C ILE A 231 0.60 15.97 -8.64
N GLY A 232 1.77 15.81 -8.02
CA GLY A 232 2.33 14.51 -7.68
C GLY A 232 1.37 13.65 -6.86
N CYS A 233 0.84 14.18 -5.76
CA CYS A 233 -0.15 13.50 -4.93
C CYS A 233 -1.46 13.20 -5.68
N LEU A 234 -1.94 14.11 -6.53
CA LEU A 234 -3.12 13.89 -7.37
C LEU A 234 -2.88 12.76 -8.39
N ILE A 235 -1.69 12.68 -8.99
CA ILE A 235 -1.33 11.57 -9.89
C ILE A 235 -1.28 10.26 -9.10
N THR A 236 -0.70 10.24 -7.89
CA THR A 236 -0.73 9.04 -7.03
C THR A 236 -2.16 8.60 -6.74
N GLY A 237 -3.04 9.52 -6.32
CA GLY A 237 -4.45 9.23 -6.07
C GLY A 237 -5.19 8.76 -7.32
N PHE A 238 -4.92 9.38 -8.48
CA PHE A 238 -5.47 8.96 -9.77
C PHE A 238 -5.03 7.53 -10.12
N VAL A 239 -3.75 7.19 -9.97
CA VAL A 239 -3.28 5.83 -10.23
C VAL A 239 -3.93 4.83 -9.27
N GLN A 240 -3.95 5.14 -7.96
CA GLN A 240 -4.49 4.26 -6.94
C GLN A 240 -6.00 4.02 -7.09
N VAL A 241 -6.79 5.05 -7.37
CA VAL A 241 -8.26 4.94 -7.42
C VAL A 241 -8.74 4.66 -8.84
N VAL A 242 -8.32 5.46 -9.82
CA VAL A 242 -8.84 5.36 -11.19
C VAL A 242 -8.21 4.19 -11.92
N VAL A 243 -6.88 4.08 -11.90
CA VAL A 243 -6.21 3.08 -12.72
C VAL A 243 -6.30 1.68 -12.11
N ILE A 244 -6.13 1.53 -10.79
CA ILE A 244 -6.18 0.22 -10.15
C ILE A 244 -7.62 -0.20 -9.86
N GLN A 245 -8.37 0.57 -9.07
CA GLN A 245 -9.69 0.11 -8.59
C GLN A 245 -10.81 0.32 -9.62
N LEU A 246 -10.92 1.51 -10.20
CA LEU A 246 -12.04 1.83 -11.10
C LEU A 246 -11.95 1.06 -12.41
N SER A 247 -10.74 0.84 -12.96
CA SER A 247 -10.59 0.05 -14.20
C SER A 247 -11.15 -1.37 -14.04
N VAL A 248 -10.83 -2.06 -12.94
CA VAL A 248 -11.33 -3.42 -12.66
C VAL A 248 -12.82 -3.40 -12.34
N LYS A 249 -13.29 -2.38 -11.60
CA LYS A 249 -14.72 -2.20 -11.31
C LYS A 249 -15.55 -2.01 -12.57
N LEU A 250 -15.07 -1.21 -13.51
CA LEU A 250 -15.70 -1.05 -14.81
C LEU A 250 -15.61 -2.34 -15.63
N ALA A 251 -14.45 -2.99 -15.69
CA ALA A 251 -14.28 -4.24 -16.42
C ALA A 251 -15.27 -5.32 -15.94
N GLY A 252 -15.47 -5.46 -14.64
CA GLY A 252 -16.46 -6.40 -14.13
C GLY A 252 -17.91 -5.98 -14.35
N ARG A 253 -18.23 -4.68 -14.33
CA ARG A 253 -19.59 -4.20 -14.71
C ARG A 253 -19.90 -4.53 -16.17
N PHE A 254 -18.92 -4.37 -17.06
CA PHE A 254 -19.02 -4.84 -18.44
C PHE A 254 -19.24 -6.36 -18.49
N ASP A 255 -18.53 -7.12 -17.67
CA ASP A 255 -18.68 -8.58 -17.63
C ASP A 255 -20.08 -9.02 -17.19
N ILE A 256 -20.62 -8.41 -16.14
CA ILE A 256 -22.01 -8.67 -15.70
C ILE A 256 -23.00 -8.32 -16.81
N PHE A 257 -22.85 -7.15 -17.44
CA PHE A 257 -23.74 -6.74 -18.52
C PHE A 257 -23.71 -7.75 -19.68
N PHE A 258 -22.53 -8.18 -20.11
CA PHE A 258 -22.37 -9.09 -21.23
C PHE A 258 -22.91 -10.49 -20.94
N VAL A 259 -22.62 -11.02 -19.75
CA VAL A 259 -23.08 -12.35 -19.34
C VAL A 259 -24.60 -12.34 -19.11
N ASN A 260 -25.11 -11.42 -18.29
CA ASN A 260 -26.52 -11.45 -17.89
C ASN A 260 -27.47 -10.94 -18.98
N SER A 261 -27.05 -9.98 -19.82
CA SER A 261 -27.94 -9.39 -20.84
C SER A 261 -27.82 -10.06 -22.20
N PHE A 262 -26.61 -10.46 -22.61
CA PHE A 262 -26.37 -11.09 -23.91
C PHE A 262 -26.17 -12.59 -23.83
N GLY A 263 -26.07 -13.15 -22.62
CA GLY A 263 -25.94 -14.59 -22.45
C GLY A 263 -24.57 -15.16 -22.80
N LEU A 264 -23.55 -14.31 -22.85
CA LEU A 264 -22.19 -14.67 -23.25
C LEU A 264 -21.45 -15.42 -22.11
N PRO A 265 -20.34 -16.12 -22.42
CA PRO A 265 -19.50 -16.74 -21.40
C PRO A 265 -18.94 -15.71 -20.40
N PHE A 266 -18.67 -16.16 -19.17
CA PHE A 266 -17.92 -15.38 -18.16
C PHE A 266 -16.61 -14.85 -18.75
N PHE A 267 -16.18 -13.67 -18.28
CA PHE A 267 -15.02 -12.91 -18.77
C PHE A 267 -15.15 -12.30 -20.18
N SER A 268 -16.25 -12.50 -20.90
CA SER A 268 -16.44 -11.89 -22.22
C SER A 268 -16.47 -10.35 -22.19
N GLY A 269 -17.20 -9.76 -21.24
CA GLY A 269 -17.25 -8.30 -21.06
C GLY A 269 -15.96 -7.76 -20.45
N PHE A 270 -15.30 -8.52 -19.59
CA PHE A 270 -13.99 -8.18 -19.05
C PHE A 270 -12.93 -8.05 -20.16
N VAL A 271 -12.84 -9.05 -21.05
CA VAL A 271 -11.93 -9.02 -22.21
C VAL A 271 -12.30 -7.88 -23.15
N PHE A 272 -13.59 -7.72 -23.46
CA PHE A 272 -14.07 -6.62 -24.30
C PHE A 272 -13.65 -5.25 -23.74
N PHE A 273 -13.79 -5.03 -22.43
CA PHE A 273 -13.42 -3.77 -21.79
C PHE A 273 -11.93 -3.43 -22.00
N PHE A 274 -11.02 -4.39 -21.80
CA PHE A 274 -9.59 -4.14 -21.99
C PHE A 274 -9.20 -3.98 -23.47
N LEU A 275 -9.88 -4.67 -24.39
CA LEU A 275 -9.72 -4.43 -25.83
C LEU A 275 -10.19 -3.02 -26.22
N LEU A 276 -11.35 -2.60 -25.72
CA LEU A 276 -11.87 -1.24 -25.93
C LEU A 276 -10.91 -0.20 -25.35
N LEU A 277 -10.43 -0.40 -24.13
CA LEU A 277 -9.44 0.48 -23.50
C LEU A 277 -8.15 0.57 -24.33
N GLY A 278 -7.66 -0.56 -24.85
CA GLY A 278 -6.52 -0.60 -25.77
C GLY A 278 -6.77 0.17 -27.07
N ALA A 279 -7.95 0.02 -27.67
CA ALA A 279 -8.35 0.76 -28.87
C ALA A 279 -8.45 2.27 -28.62
N LEU A 280 -9.01 2.67 -27.47
CA LEU A 280 -9.08 4.08 -27.05
C LEU A 280 -7.69 4.67 -26.80
N CYS A 281 -6.77 3.90 -26.19
CA CYS A 281 -5.39 4.32 -26.02
C CYS A 281 -4.67 4.48 -27.36
N TRP A 282 -4.86 3.55 -28.29
CA TRP A 282 -4.30 3.62 -29.63
C TRP A 282 -4.83 4.82 -30.43
N TRP A 283 -6.15 5.05 -30.37
CA TRP A 283 -6.77 6.23 -30.96
C TRP A 283 -6.23 7.52 -30.33
N GLY A 284 -6.12 7.58 -29.00
CA GLY A 284 -5.55 8.70 -28.26
C GLY A 284 -4.10 8.97 -28.63
N LEU A 285 -3.27 7.94 -28.79
CA LEU A 285 -1.88 8.06 -29.24
C LEU A 285 -1.80 8.58 -30.68
N SER A 286 -2.68 8.11 -31.55
CA SER A 286 -2.77 8.55 -32.93
C SER A 286 -3.18 10.02 -33.02
N TYR A 287 -4.17 10.42 -32.21
CA TYR A 287 -4.60 11.82 -32.08
C TYR A 287 -3.49 12.72 -31.54
N ALA A 288 -2.83 12.30 -30.45
CA ALA A 288 -1.73 13.03 -29.83
C ALA A 288 -0.56 13.22 -30.80
N ARG A 289 -0.26 12.21 -31.62
CA ARG A 289 0.76 12.30 -32.68
C ARG A 289 0.38 13.34 -33.74
N ARG A 290 -0.86 13.30 -34.25
CA ARG A 290 -1.34 14.24 -35.28
C ARG A 290 -1.35 15.69 -34.80
N LYS A 291 -1.69 15.94 -33.53
CA LYS A 291 -1.77 17.28 -32.92
C LYS A 291 -0.47 17.71 -32.21
N ASN A 292 0.60 16.90 -32.29
CA ASN A 292 1.88 17.15 -31.63
C ASN A 292 1.78 17.36 -30.09
N LEU A 293 0.87 16.65 -29.43
CA LEU A 293 0.63 16.73 -27.99
C LEU A 293 1.58 15.77 -27.25
N SER A 294 2.83 16.21 -27.02
CA SER A 294 3.90 15.38 -26.44
C SER A 294 3.57 14.86 -25.03
N VAL A 295 2.96 15.69 -24.18
CA VAL A 295 2.58 15.33 -22.81
C VAL A 295 1.49 14.26 -22.81
N LEU A 296 0.45 14.41 -23.64
CA LEU A 296 -0.60 13.40 -23.78
C LEU A 296 -0.01 12.07 -24.28
N ARG A 297 0.89 12.12 -25.27
CA ARG A 297 1.57 10.93 -25.79
C ARG A 297 2.40 10.23 -24.70
N LEU A 298 3.15 10.98 -23.90
CA LEU A 298 3.91 10.43 -22.79
C LEU A 298 2.98 9.79 -21.74
N GLY A 299 1.91 10.50 -21.35
CA GLY A 299 0.92 10.00 -20.40
C GLY A 299 0.26 8.70 -20.86
N LEU A 300 -0.12 8.60 -22.14
CA LEU A 300 -0.71 7.38 -22.70
C LEU A 300 0.29 6.23 -22.75
N TRP A 301 1.57 6.47 -23.11
CA TRP A 301 2.59 5.43 -23.05
C TRP A 301 2.85 4.95 -21.62
N SER A 302 2.95 5.88 -20.66
CA SER A 302 3.06 5.55 -19.25
C SER A 302 1.87 4.70 -18.79
N PHE A 303 0.64 5.07 -19.15
CA PHE A 303 -0.55 4.31 -18.82
C PHE A 303 -0.52 2.89 -19.40
N ILE A 304 -0.24 2.74 -20.71
CA ILE A 304 -0.18 1.44 -21.38
C ILE A 304 0.85 0.52 -20.71
N PHE A 305 2.06 1.03 -20.46
CA PHE A 305 3.12 0.24 -19.84
C PHE A 305 2.82 -0.07 -18.37
N MET A 306 2.19 0.84 -17.63
CA MET A 306 1.73 0.54 -16.28
C MET A 306 0.68 -0.57 -16.27
N MET A 307 -0.30 -0.52 -17.19
CA MET A 307 -1.30 -1.58 -17.35
C MET A 307 -0.67 -2.93 -17.75
N LEU A 308 0.39 -2.90 -18.56
CA LEU A 308 1.16 -4.09 -18.90
C LEU A 308 1.87 -4.68 -17.68
N GLY A 309 2.43 -3.87 -16.78
CA GLY A 309 2.99 -4.38 -15.52
C GLY A 309 1.90 -4.90 -14.57
N TYR A 310 0.77 -4.19 -14.52
CA TYR A 310 -0.38 -4.52 -13.68
C TYR A 310 -1.11 -5.80 -14.11
N SER A 311 -0.89 -6.28 -15.34
CA SER A 311 -1.52 -7.50 -15.86
C SER A 311 -1.15 -8.78 -15.11
N SER A 312 -0.17 -8.76 -14.20
CA SER A 312 0.08 -9.85 -13.26
C SER A 312 -1.16 -10.24 -12.43
N TYR A 313 -2.10 -9.32 -12.24
CA TYR A 313 -3.39 -9.58 -11.59
C TYR A 313 -4.38 -10.45 -12.40
N VAL A 314 -4.06 -10.78 -13.65
CA VAL A 314 -4.78 -11.83 -14.37
C VAL A 314 -4.51 -13.21 -13.74
N THR A 315 -3.32 -13.44 -13.18
CA THR A 315 -2.97 -14.73 -12.58
C THR A 315 -3.88 -15.12 -11.41
N PRO A 316 -4.20 -14.26 -10.43
CA PRO A 316 -5.20 -14.54 -9.40
C PRO A 316 -6.55 -15.01 -9.96
N LEU A 317 -7.05 -14.36 -11.02
CA LEU A 317 -8.30 -14.77 -11.68
C LEU A 317 -8.20 -16.19 -12.22
N GLU A 318 -7.13 -16.51 -12.95
CA GLU A 318 -6.93 -17.86 -13.51
C GLU A 318 -6.77 -18.92 -12.42
N ARG A 319 -5.97 -18.63 -11.39
CA ARG A 319 -5.66 -19.59 -10.31
C ARG A 319 -6.85 -19.83 -9.41
N SER A 320 -7.66 -18.80 -9.12
CA SER A 320 -8.91 -18.96 -8.39
C SER A 320 -9.94 -19.78 -9.17
N ASN A 321 -10.05 -19.59 -10.48
CA ASN A 321 -10.91 -20.46 -11.30
C ASN A 321 -10.48 -21.94 -11.30
N ALA A 322 -9.21 -22.23 -10.98
CA ALA A 322 -8.72 -23.59 -10.78
C ALA A 322 -8.97 -24.14 -9.36
N ASN A 323 -9.63 -23.38 -8.48
CA ASN A 323 -9.92 -23.71 -7.08
C ASN A 323 -8.68 -24.19 -6.32
N THR A 324 -7.66 -23.35 -6.23
CA THR A 324 -6.43 -23.67 -5.48
C THR A 324 -6.72 -23.84 -3.98
N ALA A 325 -5.83 -24.56 -3.27
CA ALA A 325 -6.05 -24.86 -1.85
C ALA A 325 -6.02 -23.61 -0.96
N ILE A 326 -5.10 -22.68 -1.25
CA ILE A 326 -5.12 -21.32 -0.69
C ILE A 326 -5.84 -20.45 -1.71
N ASP A 327 -7.10 -20.13 -1.43
CA ASP A 327 -7.92 -19.24 -2.26
C ASP A 327 -8.65 -18.20 -1.42
N MET A 328 -7.87 -17.23 -0.94
CA MET A 328 -8.44 -16.12 -0.19
C MET A 328 -9.35 -15.28 -1.07
N ASN A 329 -10.57 -15.04 -0.57
CA ASN A 329 -11.63 -14.27 -1.20
C ASN A 329 -12.21 -14.83 -2.52
N ASN A 330 -11.81 -16.05 -2.94
CA ASN A 330 -12.34 -16.70 -4.14
C ASN A 330 -12.38 -15.74 -5.33
N VAL A 331 -11.21 -15.24 -5.74
CA VAL A 331 -11.01 -14.23 -6.79
C VAL A 331 -11.28 -14.81 -8.20
N ASP A 332 -12.32 -15.61 -8.35
CA ASP A 332 -12.63 -16.33 -9.59
C ASP A 332 -13.32 -15.45 -10.63
N ASN A 333 -13.66 -14.20 -10.29
CA ASN A 333 -14.36 -13.30 -11.19
C ASN A 333 -13.93 -11.83 -10.99
N PRO A 334 -14.20 -10.96 -11.99
CA PRO A 334 -13.78 -9.56 -11.92
C PRO A 334 -14.34 -8.76 -10.74
N MET A 335 -15.54 -9.07 -10.22
CA MET A 335 -16.09 -8.38 -9.03
C MET A 335 -15.34 -8.76 -7.76
N ASN A 336 -15.03 -10.04 -7.58
CA ASN A 336 -14.22 -10.48 -6.45
C ASN A 336 -12.81 -9.90 -6.53
N LEU A 337 -12.28 -9.66 -7.73
CA LEU A 337 -11.00 -8.95 -7.89
C LEU A 337 -11.08 -7.48 -7.42
N VAL A 338 -12.20 -6.79 -7.62
CA VAL A 338 -12.41 -5.44 -7.06
C VAL A 338 -12.36 -5.49 -5.55
N TYR A 339 -13.11 -6.42 -4.95
CA TYR A 339 -13.14 -6.61 -3.50
C TYR A 339 -11.75 -6.91 -2.93
N TYR A 340 -11.00 -7.79 -3.61
CA TYR A 340 -9.64 -8.18 -3.27
C TYR A 340 -8.66 -7.00 -3.34
N LEU A 341 -8.62 -6.26 -4.47
CA LEU A 341 -7.75 -5.09 -4.63
C LEU A 341 -8.14 -3.93 -3.71
N GLY A 342 -9.45 -3.77 -3.49
CA GLY A 342 -10.03 -2.72 -2.66
C GLY A 342 -9.76 -2.92 -1.17
N ARG A 343 -9.30 -4.11 -0.75
CA ARG A 343 -9.05 -4.46 0.66
C ARG A 343 -10.32 -4.28 1.51
N GLU A 344 -11.48 -4.47 0.90
CA GLU A 344 -12.77 -4.11 1.50
C GLU A 344 -13.07 -4.91 2.77
N GLN A 345 -12.47 -6.09 2.93
CA GLN A 345 -12.59 -6.92 4.12
C GLN A 345 -12.01 -6.31 5.40
N TYR A 346 -11.06 -5.37 5.27
CA TYR A 346 -10.41 -4.74 6.43
C TYR A 346 -11.17 -3.49 6.91
N GLY A 347 -12.30 -3.16 6.28
CA GLY A 347 -13.06 -1.95 6.56
C GLY A 347 -12.36 -0.67 6.07
N SER A 348 -12.88 0.47 6.49
CA SER A 348 -12.35 1.79 6.15
C SER A 348 -11.53 2.37 7.29
N GLN A 349 -10.33 2.88 6.99
CA GLN A 349 -9.59 3.71 7.93
C GLN A 349 -9.97 5.19 7.70
N PRO A 350 -10.45 5.92 8.72
CA PRO A 350 -10.86 7.30 8.56
C PRO A 350 -9.63 8.22 8.45
N ILE A 351 -9.33 8.69 7.23
CA ILE A 351 -8.18 9.57 7.00
C ILE A 351 -8.54 11.04 7.24
N PHE A 352 -9.67 11.50 6.68
CA PHE A 352 -10.07 12.90 6.73
C PHE A 352 -11.21 13.15 7.71
N MET A 353 -12.23 12.29 7.70
CA MET A 353 -13.39 12.34 8.58
C MET A 353 -13.69 10.92 9.07
N GLY A 354 -14.17 10.79 10.30
CA GLY A 354 -14.59 9.50 10.86
C GLY A 354 -14.78 9.51 12.37
N PRO A 355 -15.15 8.36 12.94
CA PRO A 355 -15.54 8.26 14.34
C PRO A 355 -14.36 8.45 15.29
N HIS A 356 -14.64 8.91 16.51
CA HIS A 356 -13.70 8.76 17.62
C HIS A 356 -13.78 7.36 18.25
N PHE A 357 -12.78 6.95 19.04
CA PHE A 357 -12.69 5.59 19.58
C PHE A 357 -13.83 5.17 20.53
N LEU A 358 -14.58 6.13 21.11
CA LEU A 358 -15.75 5.87 21.95
C LEU A 358 -17.07 5.74 21.15
N ALA A 359 -17.04 5.94 19.83
CA ALA A 359 -18.24 5.96 19.01
C ALA A 359 -18.82 4.56 18.88
N GLN A 360 -20.14 4.43 19.04
CA GLN A 360 -20.83 3.16 18.86
C GLN A 360 -21.46 3.12 17.47
N GLY A 361 -20.93 2.27 16.61
CA GLY A 361 -21.48 2.07 15.27
C GLY A 361 -22.78 1.27 15.31
N HIS A 362 -23.66 1.53 14.35
CA HIS A 362 -24.86 0.75 14.10
C HIS A 362 -24.81 0.11 12.70
N ALA A 363 -25.66 -0.89 12.48
CA ALA A 363 -25.75 -1.57 11.19
C ALA A 363 -26.34 -0.62 10.13
N GLY A 364 -25.56 -0.33 9.11
CA GLY A 364 -25.98 0.36 7.90
C GLY A 364 -26.38 -0.60 6.78
N ASP A 365 -26.13 -0.20 5.54
CA ASP A 365 -26.49 -0.98 4.36
C ASP A 365 -25.60 -2.21 4.12
N TYR A 366 -26.19 -3.23 3.50
CA TYR A 366 -25.45 -4.40 3.01
C TYR A 366 -24.89 -4.14 1.61
N LYS A 367 -23.62 -4.51 1.39
CA LYS A 367 -23.00 -4.43 0.06
C LYS A 367 -23.60 -5.48 -0.86
N THR A 368 -23.85 -5.11 -2.12
CA THR A 368 -24.19 -6.07 -3.17
C THR A 368 -22.91 -6.69 -3.73
N LEU A 369 -22.80 -8.01 -3.58
CA LEU A 369 -21.72 -8.85 -4.12
C LEU A 369 -22.24 -9.71 -5.26
N TYR A 370 -21.33 -10.29 -6.05
CA TYR A 370 -21.66 -11.10 -7.22
C TYR A 370 -20.88 -12.41 -7.20
N SER A 371 -21.56 -13.51 -7.49
CA SER A 371 -20.95 -14.83 -7.66
C SER A 371 -21.37 -15.46 -8.98
N LYS A 372 -20.55 -16.35 -9.51
CA LYS A 372 -20.89 -17.12 -10.71
C LYS A 372 -21.95 -18.15 -10.36
N GLY A 373 -23.00 -18.22 -11.16
CA GLY A 373 -24.05 -19.21 -11.01
C GLY A 373 -24.72 -19.56 -12.32
N LYS A 374 -25.92 -20.13 -12.21
CA LYS A 374 -26.79 -20.43 -13.35
C LYS A 374 -28.19 -19.96 -13.04
N ASN A 375 -28.84 -19.40 -14.05
CA ASN A 375 -30.24 -19.05 -14.01
C ASN A 375 -31.08 -20.32 -13.82
N PRO A 376 -31.91 -20.42 -12.77
CA PRO A 376 -32.72 -21.61 -12.52
C PRO A 376 -33.75 -21.90 -13.62
N ALA A 377 -34.23 -20.88 -14.33
CA ALA A 377 -35.25 -21.03 -15.36
C ALA A 377 -34.67 -21.38 -16.74
N THR A 378 -33.54 -20.79 -17.12
CA THR A 378 -32.95 -20.99 -18.46
C THR A 378 -31.74 -21.93 -18.46
N GLY A 379 -31.18 -22.25 -17.29
CA GLY A 379 -29.93 -23.00 -17.14
C GLY A 379 -28.69 -22.24 -17.60
N GLN A 380 -28.84 -21.00 -18.05
CA GLN A 380 -27.79 -20.14 -18.57
C GLN A 380 -26.84 -19.70 -17.46
N LYS A 381 -25.53 -19.66 -17.75
CA LYS A 381 -24.55 -19.10 -16.81
C LYS A 381 -24.81 -17.61 -16.60
N GLU A 382 -24.85 -17.17 -15.36
CA GLU A 382 -25.08 -15.77 -15.00
C GLU A 382 -24.31 -15.36 -13.75
N TYR A 383 -24.15 -14.06 -13.55
CA TYR A 383 -23.77 -13.50 -12.27
C TYR A 383 -24.99 -13.33 -11.38
N ILE A 384 -24.97 -13.99 -10.22
CA ILE A 384 -26.02 -13.91 -9.20
C ILE A 384 -25.58 -12.90 -8.14
N SER A 385 -26.41 -11.89 -7.90
CA SER A 385 -26.18 -10.90 -6.84
C SER A 385 -26.62 -11.43 -5.47
N TYR A 386 -25.85 -11.15 -4.44
CA TYR A 386 -26.18 -11.46 -3.04
C TYR A 386 -25.68 -10.35 -2.10
N GLN A 387 -26.17 -10.32 -0.87
CA GLN A 387 -25.75 -9.32 0.13
C GLN A 387 -24.50 -9.78 0.89
N SER A 388 -23.67 -8.83 1.32
CA SER A 388 -22.52 -9.12 2.19
C SER A 388 -22.95 -9.84 3.47
N PRO A 389 -22.08 -10.67 4.10
CA PRO A 389 -22.44 -11.34 5.34
C PRO A 389 -22.71 -10.38 6.51
N SER A 390 -22.04 -9.23 6.50
CA SER A 390 -22.17 -8.17 7.50
C SER A 390 -22.56 -6.86 6.83
N PRO A 391 -23.40 -6.03 7.48
CA PRO A 391 -23.68 -4.67 7.01
C PRO A 391 -22.43 -3.79 7.18
N GLU A 392 -22.40 -2.68 6.45
CA GLU A 392 -21.47 -1.61 6.76
C GLU A 392 -21.76 -1.03 8.15
N VAL A 393 -20.71 -0.56 8.83
CA VAL A 393 -20.85 0.09 10.13
C VAL A 393 -21.01 1.59 9.90
N GLU A 394 -22.15 2.12 10.29
CA GLU A 394 -22.46 3.55 10.24
C GLU A 394 -22.36 4.16 11.63
N TYR A 395 -22.00 5.44 11.68
CA TYR A 395 -21.81 6.19 12.92
C TYR A 395 -22.65 7.46 12.89
N ASP A 396 -23.20 7.84 14.04
CA ASP A 396 -23.97 9.07 14.15
C ASP A 396 -23.09 10.29 13.82
N SER A 397 -23.68 11.31 13.20
CA SER A 397 -22.95 12.52 12.80
C SER A 397 -22.30 13.26 13.97
N LYS A 398 -22.81 13.07 15.20
CA LYS A 398 -22.25 13.65 16.44
C LYS A 398 -20.91 13.00 16.86
N ASP A 399 -20.66 11.76 16.45
CA ASP A 399 -19.47 10.99 16.82
C ASP A 399 -18.36 11.11 15.76
N VAL A 400 -18.67 11.69 14.60
CA VAL A 400 -17.76 11.86 13.47
C VAL A 400 -16.99 13.18 13.61
N GLN A 401 -15.66 13.09 13.57
CA GLN A 401 -14.74 14.22 13.72
C GLN A 401 -13.85 14.41 12.50
N LEU A 402 -13.38 15.64 12.32
CA LEU A 402 -12.32 15.97 11.37
C LEU A 402 -10.97 15.46 11.90
N PHE A 403 -10.22 14.80 11.03
CA PHE A 403 -8.89 14.25 11.30
C PHE A 403 -8.85 13.31 12.54
N PRO A 404 -9.65 12.23 12.56
CA PRO A 404 -9.72 11.32 13.70
C PRO A 404 -8.49 10.40 13.74
N ARG A 405 -7.54 10.71 14.61
CA ARG A 405 -6.33 9.92 14.88
C ARG A 405 -6.48 9.04 16.12
N VAL A 406 -7.39 9.42 17.00
CA VAL A 406 -7.81 8.71 18.21
C VAL A 406 -9.15 8.03 17.92
N TRP A 407 -9.11 7.07 17.00
CA TRP A 407 -10.25 6.25 16.57
C TRP A 407 -9.92 4.78 16.82
N ASP A 408 -10.94 3.93 16.90
CA ASP A 408 -10.72 2.50 17.10
C ASP A 408 -11.74 1.67 16.30
N GLY A 409 -11.28 0.50 15.85
CA GLY A 409 -12.06 -0.48 15.11
C GLY A 409 -12.65 -1.57 16.00
N ASN A 410 -12.86 -1.28 17.29
CA ASN A 410 -13.27 -2.18 18.37
C ASN A 410 -12.16 -3.08 18.98
N ASP A 411 -10.94 -2.57 19.16
CA ASP A 411 -9.92 -3.16 20.04
C ASP A 411 -9.83 -2.38 21.38
N PRO A 412 -10.29 -2.98 22.51
CA PRO A 412 -10.23 -2.34 23.82
C PRO A 412 -8.83 -1.92 24.30
N ASN A 413 -7.77 -2.53 23.78
CA ASN A 413 -6.39 -2.19 24.13
C ASN A 413 -5.97 -0.84 23.55
N HIS A 414 -6.41 -0.50 22.34
CA HIS A 414 -6.15 0.81 21.73
C HIS A 414 -6.79 1.93 22.53
N ALA A 415 -8.07 1.74 22.89
CA ALA A 415 -8.83 2.70 23.69
C ALA A 415 -8.13 3.04 25.02
N ASN A 416 -7.65 2.02 25.75
CA ASN A 416 -6.89 2.21 26.98
C ASN A 416 -5.60 3.01 26.74
N TYR A 417 -4.89 2.69 25.67
CA TYR A 417 -3.62 3.34 25.35
C TYR A 417 -3.82 4.82 25.02
N TYR A 418 -4.86 5.16 24.25
CA TYR A 418 -5.23 6.55 23.98
C TYR A 418 -5.48 7.34 25.26
N ILE A 419 -6.29 6.78 26.16
CA ILE A 419 -6.64 7.42 27.43
C ILE A 419 -5.38 7.69 28.26
N GLN A 420 -4.49 6.72 28.36
CA GLN A 420 -3.26 6.85 29.14
C GLN A 420 -2.28 7.84 28.52
N TRP A 421 -2.03 7.74 27.22
CA TRP A 421 -1.06 8.59 26.52
C TRP A 421 -1.48 10.05 26.46
N LEU A 422 -2.77 10.29 26.21
CA LEU A 422 -3.33 11.65 26.12
C LEU A 422 -3.79 12.19 27.47
N ASN A 423 -3.72 11.37 28.53
CA ASN A 423 -4.23 11.68 29.86
C ASN A 423 -5.70 12.17 29.81
N LEU A 424 -6.54 11.44 29.07
CA LEU A 424 -7.94 11.81 28.91
C LEU A 424 -8.68 11.71 30.26
N PRO A 425 -9.50 12.69 30.63
CA PRO A 425 -10.32 12.62 31.84
C PRO A 425 -11.24 11.40 31.84
N VAL A 426 -11.28 10.70 32.98
CA VAL A 426 -12.08 9.48 33.18
C VAL A 426 -12.92 9.60 34.44
N ILE A 427 -14.17 9.16 34.35
CA ILE A 427 -15.04 8.93 35.51
C ILE A 427 -14.91 7.46 35.89
N THR A 428 -14.45 7.19 37.11
CA THR A 428 -14.23 5.83 37.60
C THR A 428 -15.30 5.40 38.59
N ALA A 429 -15.54 4.09 38.67
CA ALA A 429 -16.44 3.52 39.66
C ALA A 429 -15.87 3.73 41.07
N ARG A 430 -16.69 4.21 42.00
CA ARG A 430 -16.29 4.44 43.40
C ARG A 430 -16.18 3.12 44.18
N LYS A 431 -17.06 2.17 43.86
CA LYS A 431 -17.14 0.85 44.48
C LYS A 431 -17.29 -0.23 43.43
N ASN A 432 -17.09 -1.49 43.85
CA ASN A 432 -17.44 -2.65 43.02
C ASN A 432 -18.93 -2.59 42.71
N SER A 433 -19.30 -2.65 41.44
CA SER A 433 -20.65 -2.37 40.98
C SER A 433 -21.02 -3.21 39.75
N TYR A 434 -22.31 -3.35 39.49
CA TYR A 434 -22.82 -3.87 38.22
C TYR A 434 -23.52 -2.76 37.45
N VAL A 435 -23.21 -2.58 36.16
CA VAL A 435 -23.86 -1.56 35.33
C VAL A 435 -25.29 -2.00 35.00
N GLN A 436 -26.27 -1.26 35.50
CA GLN A 436 -27.68 -1.58 35.32
C GLN A 436 -28.23 -1.03 34.01
N ASN A 437 -27.91 0.24 33.68
CA ASN A 437 -28.30 0.91 32.45
C ASN A 437 -27.22 1.93 32.04
N VAL A 438 -27.09 2.11 30.73
CA VAL A 438 -26.30 3.18 30.11
C VAL A 438 -27.29 4.08 29.38
N LEU A 439 -27.38 5.34 29.81
CA LEU A 439 -28.30 6.34 29.28
C LEU A 439 -27.50 7.44 28.57
N ASP A 440 -28.17 8.24 27.75
CA ASP A 440 -27.57 9.43 27.17
C ASP A 440 -27.29 10.45 28.30
N GLY A 441 -26.01 10.67 28.61
CA GLY A 441 -25.57 11.55 29.70
C GLY A 441 -25.55 10.95 31.12
N ALA A 442 -25.84 9.65 31.32
CA ALA A 442 -25.74 9.04 32.66
C ALA A 442 -25.47 7.52 32.65
N ILE A 443 -24.82 7.01 33.69
CA ILE A 443 -24.62 5.57 33.91
C ILE A 443 -25.24 5.18 35.25
N GLN A 444 -26.18 4.25 35.23
CA GLN A 444 -26.78 3.69 36.44
C GLN A 444 -26.08 2.39 36.78
N VAL A 445 -25.61 2.27 38.02
CA VAL A 445 -24.97 1.08 38.55
C VAL A 445 -25.65 0.61 39.84
N VAL A 446 -25.44 -0.65 40.19
CA VAL A 446 -25.74 -1.20 41.51
C VAL A 446 -24.40 -1.46 42.20
N GLU A 447 -24.06 -0.62 43.17
CA GLU A 447 -22.85 -0.81 43.99
C GLU A 447 -23.07 -1.98 44.95
N VAL A 448 -22.04 -2.81 45.12
CA VAL A 448 -22.06 -4.04 45.92
C VAL A 448 -21.02 -3.94 47.02
N GLU A 449 -21.48 -4.03 48.26
CA GLU A 449 -20.63 -4.03 49.46
C GLU A 449 -21.09 -5.14 50.40
N GLY A 450 -20.36 -6.26 50.39
CA GLY A 450 -20.78 -7.49 51.07
C GLY A 450 -22.08 -8.04 50.48
N SER A 451 -23.14 -8.09 51.30
CA SER A 451 -24.49 -8.50 50.87
C SER A 451 -25.41 -7.32 50.51
N GLN A 452 -24.97 -6.07 50.69
CA GLN A 452 -25.78 -4.89 50.38
C GLN A 452 -25.62 -4.47 48.92
N GLN A 453 -26.75 -4.12 48.30
CA GLN A 453 -26.83 -3.61 46.93
C GLN A 453 -27.49 -2.23 46.96
N THR A 454 -26.78 -1.20 46.49
CA THR A 454 -27.28 0.18 46.48
C THR A 454 -27.24 0.76 45.06
N PRO A 455 -28.38 1.21 44.50
CA PRO A 455 -28.39 1.88 43.20
C PRO A 455 -27.66 3.22 43.29
N TYR A 456 -26.85 3.54 42.28
CA TYR A 456 -26.18 4.82 42.15
C TYR A 456 -26.16 5.28 40.69
N THR A 457 -26.31 6.58 40.45
CA THR A 457 -26.29 7.16 39.10
C THR A 457 -25.09 8.11 38.98
N TYR A 458 -24.22 7.83 38.01
CA TYR A 458 -23.16 8.72 37.59
C TYR A 458 -23.69 9.62 36.47
N GLU A 459 -23.84 10.91 36.74
CA GLU A 459 -24.10 11.91 35.70
C GLU A 459 -22.82 12.18 34.90
N LEU A 460 -22.94 12.17 33.58
CA LEU A 460 -21.82 12.41 32.67
C LEU A 460 -21.82 13.88 32.25
N PRO A 461 -20.72 14.62 32.48
CA PRO A 461 -20.57 15.97 31.96
C PRO A 461 -20.63 15.99 30.43
N GLU A 462 -20.92 17.16 29.86
CA GLU A 462 -20.88 17.35 28.41
C GLU A 462 -19.51 16.94 27.84
N GLY A 463 -19.53 16.20 26.73
CA GLY A 463 -18.33 15.68 26.10
C GLY A 463 -17.74 14.43 26.77
N PHE A 464 -18.45 13.76 27.68
CA PHE A 464 -18.11 12.40 28.14
C PHE A 464 -19.00 11.36 27.45
N ALA A 465 -18.40 10.24 27.07
CA ALA A 465 -19.13 9.08 26.55
C ALA A 465 -18.98 7.89 27.51
N PRO A 466 -20.05 7.10 27.71
CA PRO A 466 -19.98 5.84 28.43
C PRO A 466 -18.97 4.87 27.81
N ARG A 467 -18.23 4.16 28.65
CA ARG A 467 -17.33 3.08 28.23
C ARG A 467 -17.80 1.72 28.73
N ALA A 468 -18.50 1.69 29.85
CA ALA A 468 -19.03 0.46 30.39
C ALA A 468 -20.33 0.06 29.68
N SER A 469 -20.54 -1.25 29.51
CA SER A 469 -21.74 -1.81 28.89
C SER A 469 -22.75 -2.29 29.93
N ARG A 470 -24.03 -2.31 29.58
CA ARG A 470 -25.08 -2.87 30.44
C ARG A 470 -24.76 -4.31 30.83
N GLY A 471 -24.88 -4.63 32.13
CA GLY A 471 -24.59 -5.94 32.70
C GLY A 471 -23.11 -6.17 33.04
N GLN A 472 -22.22 -5.21 32.75
CA GLN A 472 -20.79 -5.35 33.04
C GLN A 472 -20.52 -5.19 34.55
N PRO A 473 -19.79 -6.12 35.19
CA PRO A 473 -19.21 -5.90 36.51
C PRO A 473 -18.03 -4.93 36.40
N VAL A 474 -17.97 -3.94 37.29
CA VAL A 474 -16.96 -2.89 37.30
C VAL A 474 -16.38 -2.79 38.71
N GLN A 475 -15.05 -2.84 38.84
CA GLN A 475 -14.38 -2.72 40.12
C GLN A 475 -14.14 -1.26 40.51
N ALA A 476 -13.97 -0.99 41.80
CA ALA A 476 -13.56 0.33 42.27
C ALA A 476 -12.29 0.81 41.54
N GLY A 477 -12.30 2.04 41.03
CA GLY A 477 -11.22 2.63 40.23
C GLY A 477 -11.25 2.30 38.74
N GLN A 478 -12.13 1.40 38.26
CA GLN A 478 -12.24 1.12 36.83
C GLN A 478 -13.01 2.22 36.09
N PRO A 479 -12.63 2.55 34.83
CA PRO A 479 -13.33 3.54 33.99
C PRO A 479 -14.80 3.17 33.72
N LEU A 480 -15.73 4.07 34.06
CA LEU A 480 -17.14 4.01 33.67
C LEU A 480 -17.42 4.85 32.42
N ALA A 481 -16.84 6.04 32.34
CA ALA A 481 -16.97 6.96 31.21
C ALA A 481 -15.67 7.73 30.99
N VAL A 482 -15.47 8.21 29.76
CA VAL A 482 -14.25 8.87 29.32
C VAL A 482 -14.62 10.10 28.52
N LYS A 483 -13.80 11.16 28.64
CA LYS A 483 -13.96 12.35 27.80
C LYS A 483 -13.71 12.00 26.33
N ILE A 484 -14.65 12.39 25.48
CA ILE A 484 -14.55 12.29 24.03
C ILE A 484 -13.32 13.09 23.58
N PRO A 485 -12.42 12.49 22.78
CA PRO A 485 -11.23 13.18 22.31
C PRO A 485 -11.62 14.37 21.44
N THR A 486 -10.93 15.48 21.62
CA THR A 486 -11.10 16.69 20.82
C THR A 486 -10.21 16.67 19.58
N THR A 487 -10.40 17.60 18.65
CA THR A 487 -9.45 17.79 17.54
C THR A 487 -8.02 18.08 18.03
N ALA A 488 -7.87 18.77 19.17
CA ALA A 488 -6.56 19.02 19.76
C ALA A 488 -5.90 17.71 20.24
N ASP A 489 -6.66 16.81 20.86
CA ASP A 489 -6.16 15.49 21.29
C ASP A 489 -5.73 14.63 20.09
N ASN A 490 -6.48 14.70 18.98
CA ASN A 490 -6.10 14.04 17.72
C ASN A 490 -4.79 14.58 17.13
N ILE A 491 -4.59 15.90 17.15
CA ILE A 491 -3.34 16.54 16.71
C ILE A 491 -2.19 16.17 17.64
N GLN A 492 -2.42 16.21 18.95
CA GLN A 492 -1.41 15.82 19.95
C GLN A 492 -1.01 14.36 19.76
N TRP A 493 -1.96 13.45 19.61
CA TRP A 493 -1.67 12.04 19.32
C TRP A 493 -0.85 11.86 18.03
N PHE A 494 -1.25 12.55 16.96
CA PHE A 494 -0.52 12.50 15.69
C PHE A 494 0.94 12.90 15.84
N PHE A 495 1.23 14.02 16.51
CA PHE A 495 2.61 14.49 16.63
C PHE A 495 3.41 13.76 17.70
N THR A 496 2.81 13.42 18.84
CA THR A 496 3.55 12.83 19.97
C THR A 496 3.75 11.33 19.80
N TYR A 497 2.74 10.61 19.33
CA TYR A 497 2.81 9.16 19.15
C TYR A 497 3.13 8.78 17.71
N GLN A 498 2.26 9.11 16.75
CA GLN A 498 2.41 8.61 15.38
C GLN A 498 3.69 9.12 14.74
N MET A 499 3.90 10.44 14.68
CA MET A 499 5.13 11.01 14.13
C MET A 499 6.29 10.88 15.12
N GLY A 500 6.09 11.32 16.36
CA GLY A 500 7.12 11.35 17.39
C GLY A 500 7.62 9.96 17.78
N PHE A 501 6.78 9.14 18.40
CA PHE A 501 7.17 7.82 18.90
C PHE A 501 7.48 6.81 17.80
N MET A 502 6.65 6.73 16.75
CA MET A 502 6.79 5.65 15.75
C MET A 502 7.80 5.94 14.65
N TYR A 503 8.00 7.21 14.25
CA TYR A 503 8.82 7.53 13.06
C TYR A 503 10.05 8.40 13.33
N TRP A 504 9.99 9.35 14.27
CA TRP A 504 11.08 10.31 14.51
C TRP A 504 12.06 9.87 15.60
N ARG A 505 11.76 8.79 16.34
CA ARG A 505 12.61 8.27 17.41
C ARG A 505 13.80 7.47 16.90
#